data_AF-A0AAD6B4F0-F1
#
_entry.id   AF-A0AAD6B4F0-F1
#
_cell.length_a   1.000
_cell.length_b   1.000
_cell.length_c   1.000
_cell.angle_alpha   90.00
_cell.angle_beta   90.00
_cell.angle_gamma   90.00
#
_symmetry.space_group_name_H-M   'P 1'
#
loop_
_entity.id
_entity.type
_entity.pdbx_description
1 polymer ?
#
loop_
_entity_poly.entity_id
_entity_poly.type
_entity_poly.pdbx_seq_one_letter_code
_entity_poly.pdbx_strand_id
1 'polypeptide(L)'
;MFPALKAFFLSQQKPPIVIKKFFEKRIHTCLEYLEKWMTPMEEFSTFTWMDLSEPPEWNDVEACIKFLGEKGVVIDDVKCFDQVTNLKRFTERCNRDEEFSGLQVHQKWTKYFEKAKSIACYSELLKIAQFVFALSSHNANVERVFSLMQSQWTKERNQLSVESLKGILFVQYNLKDMSCKDFHAYLLSNRKLLGKISSTAKYRRADKEDEEEKQD
;
A
#
# COMPACT_ATOMS: atom_id res chain seq x y z
N MET A 1 -14.95 -13.09 -21.44
CA MET A 1 -16.34 -13.55 -21.69
C MET A 1 -17.33 -12.41 -22.00
N PHE A 2 -17.22 -11.22 -21.37
CA PHE A 2 -18.13 -10.08 -21.58
C PHE A 2 -18.08 -9.35 -22.95
N PRO A 3 -16.92 -9.17 -23.63
CA PRO A 3 -16.87 -8.37 -24.87
C PRO A 3 -17.64 -8.98 -26.04
N ALA A 4 -17.55 -10.29 -26.22
CA ALA A 4 -18.22 -11.02 -27.30
C ALA A 4 -19.75 -11.02 -27.14
N LEU A 5 -20.24 -11.19 -25.91
CA LEU A 5 -21.67 -11.12 -25.57
C LEU A 5 -22.22 -9.70 -25.78
N LYS A 6 -21.49 -8.66 -25.35
CA LYS A 6 -21.87 -7.26 -25.59
C LYS A 6 -21.94 -6.95 -27.09
N ALA A 7 -20.92 -7.36 -27.86
CA ALA A 7 -20.88 -7.16 -29.31
C ALA A 7 -22.05 -7.87 -30.03
N PHE A 8 -22.32 -9.12 -29.68
CA PHE A 8 -23.41 -9.92 -30.27
C PHE A 8 -24.80 -9.33 -30.01
N PHE A 9 -25.07 -8.84 -28.79
CA PHE A 9 -26.36 -8.24 -28.48
C PHE A 9 -26.54 -6.85 -29.08
N LEU A 10 -25.47 -6.07 -29.21
CA LEU A 10 -25.51 -4.73 -29.83
C LEU A 10 -25.47 -4.79 -31.37
N SER A 11 -25.03 -5.89 -31.98
CA SER A 11 -25.00 -6.09 -33.44
C SER A 11 -26.34 -6.53 -34.04
N GLN A 12 -27.34 -6.82 -33.22
CA GLN A 12 -28.70 -7.13 -33.69
C GLN A 12 -29.35 -5.87 -34.31
N GLN A 13 -30.15 -6.00 -35.36
CA GLN A 13 -30.77 -4.84 -36.04
C GLN A 13 -31.71 -4.01 -35.14
N LYS A 14 -32.30 -4.63 -34.10
CA LYS A 14 -33.18 -3.97 -33.11
C LYS A 14 -32.99 -4.61 -31.73
N PRO A 15 -31.91 -4.28 -30.99
CA PRO A 15 -31.77 -4.77 -29.63
C PRO A 15 -32.85 -4.13 -28.76
N PRO A 16 -33.51 -4.90 -27.86
CA PRO A 16 -34.47 -4.35 -26.92
C PRO A 16 -33.84 -3.16 -26.17
N ILE A 17 -34.57 -2.05 -26.06
CA ILE A 17 -34.11 -0.83 -25.37
C ILE A 17 -33.61 -1.13 -23.95
N VAL A 18 -34.21 -2.14 -23.30
CA VAL A 18 -33.81 -2.64 -21.99
C VAL A 18 -32.39 -3.21 -21.99
N ILE A 19 -31.99 -3.95 -23.03
CA ILE A 19 -30.64 -4.54 -23.15
C ILE A 19 -29.61 -3.44 -23.44
N LYS A 20 -29.94 -2.49 -24.33
CA LYS A 20 -29.08 -1.32 -24.61
C LYS A 20 -28.88 -0.46 -23.35
N LYS A 21 -29.96 -0.10 -22.65
CA LYS A 21 -29.92 0.61 -21.36
C LYS A 21 -29.20 -0.20 -20.28
N PHE A 22 -29.34 -1.52 -20.24
CA PHE A 22 -28.67 -2.37 -19.25
C PHE A 22 -27.16 -2.31 -19.42
N PHE A 23 -26.64 -2.47 -20.64
CA PHE A 23 -25.20 -2.40 -20.89
C PHE A 23 -24.65 -0.98 -20.78
N GLU A 24 -25.38 0.04 -21.22
CA GLU A 24 -24.91 1.44 -21.12
C GLU A 24 -24.98 1.96 -19.68
N LYS A 25 -26.11 1.77 -18.99
CA LYS A 25 -26.32 2.30 -17.63
C LYS A 25 -25.52 1.56 -16.57
N ARG A 26 -25.46 0.22 -16.60
CA ARG A 26 -24.72 -0.53 -15.57
C ARG A 26 -23.21 -0.38 -15.70
N ILE A 27 -22.67 -0.31 -16.92
CA ILE A 27 -21.24 -0.06 -17.11
C ILE A 27 -20.89 1.34 -16.60
N HIS A 28 -21.71 2.35 -16.93
CA HIS A 28 -21.50 3.71 -16.41
C HIS A 28 -21.53 3.75 -14.88
N THR A 29 -22.54 3.17 -14.24
CA THR A 29 -22.61 3.10 -12.76
C THR A 29 -21.45 2.33 -12.15
N CYS A 30 -20.95 1.27 -12.80
CA CYS A 30 -19.75 0.56 -12.33
C CYS A 30 -18.48 1.43 -12.46
N LEU A 31 -18.35 2.20 -13.54
CA LEU A 31 -17.23 3.13 -13.73
C LEU A 31 -17.28 4.26 -12.70
N GLU A 32 -18.44 4.91 -12.52
CA GLU A 32 -18.65 5.93 -11.49
C GLU A 32 -18.36 5.41 -10.08
N TYR A 33 -18.73 4.15 -9.80
CA TYR A 33 -18.39 3.51 -8.54
C TYR A 33 -16.87 3.33 -8.41
N LEU A 34 -16.19 2.78 -9.41
CA LEU A 34 -14.74 2.59 -9.37
C LEU A 34 -14.00 3.92 -9.24
N GLU A 35 -14.41 4.96 -9.97
CA GLU A 35 -13.86 6.32 -9.86
C GLU A 35 -13.99 6.85 -8.43
N LYS A 36 -15.17 6.72 -7.80
CA LYS A 36 -15.36 7.11 -6.39
C LYS A 36 -14.49 6.32 -5.42
N TRP A 37 -14.21 5.05 -5.71
CA TRP A 37 -13.31 4.22 -4.90
C TRP A 37 -11.83 4.54 -5.13
N MET A 38 -11.48 5.14 -6.27
CA MET A 38 -10.14 5.61 -6.57
C MET A 38 -9.88 7.05 -6.09
N THR A 39 -10.91 7.83 -5.72
CA THR A 39 -10.74 9.20 -5.21
C THR A 39 -9.73 9.30 -4.06
N PRO A 40 -9.72 8.40 -3.05
CA PRO A 40 -8.68 8.43 -2.01
C PRO A 40 -7.26 8.14 -2.55
N MET A 41 -7.13 7.50 -3.72
CA MET A 41 -5.84 7.24 -4.34
C MET A 41 -5.31 8.44 -5.14
N GLU A 42 -6.13 9.45 -5.43
CA GLU A 42 -5.71 10.66 -6.14
C GLU A 42 -4.61 11.42 -5.39
N GLU A 43 -4.58 11.32 -4.04
CA GLU A 43 -3.52 11.93 -3.23
C GLU A 43 -2.13 11.37 -3.54
N PHE A 44 -2.05 10.14 -4.07
CA PHE A 44 -0.80 9.50 -4.48
C PHE A 44 -0.42 9.77 -5.94
N SER A 45 -1.18 10.60 -6.67
CA SER A 45 -0.85 10.99 -8.05
C SER A 45 0.50 11.69 -8.16
N THR A 46 0.97 12.31 -7.07
CA THR A 46 2.29 12.94 -6.95
C THR A 46 3.46 11.95 -7.10
N PHE A 47 3.21 10.65 -6.98
CA PHE A 47 4.21 9.59 -7.15
C PHE A 47 4.23 8.96 -8.55
N THR A 48 3.44 9.45 -9.50
CA THR A 48 3.34 8.86 -10.86
C THR A 48 4.70 8.73 -11.56
N TRP A 49 5.58 9.73 -11.41
CA TRP A 49 6.94 9.72 -11.96
C TRP A 49 7.82 8.55 -11.46
N MET A 50 7.45 7.90 -10.35
CA MET A 50 8.17 6.74 -9.80
C MET A 50 8.08 5.51 -10.69
N ASP A 51 7.17 5.44 -11.67
CA ASP A 51 7.06 4.29 -12.57
C ASP A 51 8.25 4.18 -13.57
N LEU A 52 9.02 5.27 -13.71
CA LEU A 52 10.13 5.42 -14.65
C LEU A 52 9.73 4.97 -16.06
N SER A 53 8.51 5.31 -16.48
CA SER A 53 8.04 5.20 -17.86
C SER A 53 8.66 6.29 -18.73
N GLU A 54 8.72 7.51 -18.19
CA GLU A 54 9.38 8.66 -18.78
C GLU A 54 10.44 9.23 -17.82
N PRO A 55 11.41 10.02 -18.32
CA PRO A 55 12.38 10.68 -17.46
C PRO A 55 11.69 11.65 -16.50
N PRO A 56 11.92 11.57 -15.18
CA PRO A 56 11.19 12.39 -14.21
C PRO A 56 11.45 13.89 -14.41
N GLU A 57 10.39 14.67 -14.29
CA GLU A 57 10.47 16.13 -14.24
C GLU A 57 10.55 16.64 -12.80
N TRP A 58 11.28 17.73 -12.60
CA TRP A 58 11.48 18.27 -11.25
C TRP A 58 10.17 18.72 -10.60
N ASN A 59 9.25 19.29 -11.38
CA ASN A 59 7.96 19.76 -10.86
C ASN A 59 7.16 18.62 -10.19
N ASP A 60 7.20 17.42 -10.77
CA ASP A 60 6.51 16.24 -10.22
C ASP A 60 7.18 15.76 -8.92
N VAL A 61 8.52 15.80 -8.87
CA VAL A 61 9.27 15.43 -7.66
C VAL A 61 9.06 16.46 -6.54
N GLU A 62 9.01 17.74 -6.87
CA GLU A 62 8.76 18.81 -5.89
C GLU A 62 7.37 18.67 -5.25
N ALA A 63 6.35 18.32 -6.04
CA ALA A 63 5.01 18.02 -5.52
C ALA A 63 5.02 16.83 -4.56
N CYS A 64 5.77 15.77 -4.90
CA CYS A 64 5.99 14.61 -4.04
C CYS A 64 6.69 14.97 -2.72
N ILE A 65 7.73 15.82 -2.75
CA ILE A 65 8.44 16.28 -1.56
C ILE A 65 7.50 17.05 -0.62
N LYS A 66 6.65 17.92 -1.15
CA LYS A 66 5.65 18.66 -0.35
C LYS A 66 4.68 17.71 0.35
N PHE A 67 4.12 16.75 -0.40
CA PHE A 67 3.24 15.72 0.16
C PHE A 67 3.92 14.92 1.27
N LEU A 68 5.17 14.50 1.06
CA LEU A 68 5.94 13.73 2.04
C LEU A 68 6.26 14.55 3.31
N GLY A 69 6.51 15.84 3.15
CA GLY A 69 6.69 16.77 4.27
C GLY A 69 5.48 16.84 5.19
N GLU A 70 4.26 16.88 4.63
CA GLU A 70 3.01 16.85 5.40
C GLU A 70 2.82 15.54 6.18
N LYS A 71 3.40 14.43 5.70
CA LYS A 71 3.38 13.12 6.37
C LYS A 71 4.57 12.90 7.30
N GLY A 72 5.40 13.92 7.54
CA GLY A 72 6.55 13.86 8.45
C GLY A 72 7.81 13.23 7.86
N VAL A 73 7.87 13.03 6.54
CA VAL A 73 9.06 12.51 5.85
C VAL A 73 9.89 13.69 5.34
N VAL A 74 11.02 13.96 6.02
CA VAL A 74 11.91 15.06 5.68
C VAL A 74 12.88 14.69 4.56
N ILE A 75 12.81 15.45 3.48
CA ILE A 75 13.66 15.31 2.29
C ILE A 75 14.42 16.61 2.09
N ASP A 76 15.73 16.48 1.88
CA ASP A 76 16.59 17.59 1.47
C ASP A 76 16.39 17.83 -0.04
N ASP A 77 15.72 18.93 -0.40
CA ASP A 77 15.33 19.26 -1.77
C ASP A 77 16.54 19.58 -2.66
N VAL A 78 17.53 20.30 -2.13
CA VAL A 78 18.80 20.61 -2.83
C VAL A 78 19.51 19.31 -3.20
N LYS A 79 19.67 18.42 -2.21
CA LYS A 79 20.30 17.12 -2.45
C LYS A 79 19.44 16.25 -3.37
N CYS A 80 18.12 16.27 -3.21
CA CYS A 80 17.21 15.50 -4.04
C CYS A 80 17.29 15.93 -5.51
N PHE A 81 17.41 17.23 -5.79
CA PHE A 81 17.55 17.76 -7.15
C PHE A 81 18.73 17.15 -7.92
N ASP A 82 19.90 17.07 -7.28
CA ASP A 82 21.08 16.43 -7.87
C ASP A 82 20.85 14.94 -8.13
N GLN A 83 20.20 14.25 -7.19
CA GLN A 83 19.88 12.83 -7.32
C GLN A 83 18.87 12.56 -8.45
N VAL A 84 17.84 13.40 -8.58
CA VAL A 84 16.85 13.35 -9.67
C VAL A 84 17.51 13.61 -11.00
N THR A 85 18.45 14.55 -11.09
CA THR A 85 19.20 14.80 -12.33
C THR A 85 19.98 13.55 -12.77
N ASN A 86 20.56 12.81 -11.83
CA ASN A 86 21.23 11.54 -12.12
C ASN A 86 20.23 10.44 -12.53
N LEU A 87 19.08 10.36 -11.85
CA LEU A 87 18.01 9.44 -12.20
C LEU A 87 17.46 9.72 -13.60
N LYS A 88 17.21 10.98 -13.94
CA LYS A 88 16.75 11.40 -15.28
C LYS A 88 17.69 10.93 -16.38
N ARG A 89 19.00 11.16 -16.22
CA ARG A 89 20.02 10.66 -17.15
C ARG A 89 20.08 9.14 -17.23
N PHE A 90 19.79 8.44 -16.14
CA PHE A 90 19.71 6.98 -16.14
C PHE A 90 18.49 6.51 -16.94
N THR A 91 17.31 7.07 -16.69
CA THR A 91 16.07 6.74 -17.39
C THR A 91 16.18 7.02 -18.89
N GLU A 92 16.72 8.18 -19.28
CA GLU A 92 16.95 8.53 -20.70
C GLU A 92 17.83 7.51 -21.44
N ARG A 93 18.82 6.93 -20.75
CA ARG A 93 19.69 5.88 -21.32
C ARG A 93 18.97 4.55 -21.44
N CYS A 94 18.09 4.25 -20.50
CA CYS A 94 17.36 3.00 -20.43
C CYS A 94 16.06 2.99 -21.25
N ASN A 95 15.51 4.15 -21.65
CA ASN A 95 14.30 4.22 -22.48
C ASN A 95 14.43 3.55 -23.86
N ARG A 96 15.66 3.26 -24.31
CA ARG A 96 15.92 2.52 -25.56
C ARG A 96 16.07 1.01 -25.36
N ASP A 97 16.01 0.55 -24.12
CA ASP A 97 16.20 -0.84 -23.73
C ASP A 97 14.83 -1.50 -23.49
N GLU A 98 14.43 -2.38 -24.41
CA GLU A 98 13.16 -3.13 -24.29
C GLU A 98 13.13 -4.01 -23.03
N GLU A 99 14.28 -4.51 -22.58
CA GLU A 99 14.37 -5.31 -21.34
C GLU A 99 14.01 -4.44 -20.14
N PHE A 100 14.52 -3.19 -20.10
CA PHE A 100 14.24 -2.26 -19.01
C PHE A 100 12.76 -1.84 -18.96
N SER A 101 12.15 -1.59 -20.12
CA SER A 101 10.73 -1.21 -20.22
C SER A 101 9.79 -2.31 -19.71
N GLY A 102 10.17 -3.58 -19.86
CA GLY A 102 9.39 -4.73 -19.37
C GLY A 102 9.50 -5.01 -17.87
N LEU A 103 10.40 -4.34 -17.15
CA LEU A 103 10.61 -4.57 -15.72
C LEU A 103 9.48 -3.97 -14.87
N GLN A 104 9.19 -4.65 -13.76
CA GLN A 104 8.34 -4.07 -12.73
C GLN A 104 9.02 -2.87 -12.07
N VAL A 105 8.23 -1.91 -11.59
CA VAL A 105 8.72 -0.65 -11.01
C VAL A 105 9.79 -0.89 -9.94
N HIS A 106 9.55 -1.81 -9.00
CA HIS A 106 10.54 -2.14 -7.96
C HIS A 106 11.87 -2.65 -8.53
N GLN A 107 11.86 -3.40 -9.63
CA GLN A 107 13.07 -3.91 -10.29
C GLN A 107 13.84 -2.79 -11.01
N LYS A 108 13.12 -1.83 -11.61
CA LYS A 108 13.74 -0.64 -12.22
C LYS A 108 14.51 0.18 -11.17
N TRP A 109 13.89 0.42 -10.01
CA TRP A 109 14.52 1.11 -8.89
C TRP A 109 15.71 0.35 -8.31
N THR A 110 15.59 -0.98 -8.16
CA THR A 110 16.73 -1.82 -7.76
C THR A 110 17.90 -1.69 -8.73
N LYS A 111 17.66 -1.80 -10.06
CA LYS A 111 18.72 -1.61 -11.07
C LYS A 111 19.37 -0.23 -10.97
N TYR A 112 18.61 0.83 -10.70
CA TYR A 112 19.16 2.17 -10.49
C TYR A 112 20.07 2.24 -9.25
N PHE A 113 19.59 1.73 -8.10
CA PHE A 113 20.36 1.75 -6.85
C PHE A 113 21.63 0.89 -6.92
N GLU A 114 21.58 -0.26 -7.58
CA GLU A 114 22.75 -1.12 -7.79
C GLU A 114 23.82 -0.48 -8.68
N LYS A 115 23.41 0.38 -9.62
CA LYS A 115 24.32 1.09 -10.53
C LYS A 115 24.95 2.33 -9.90
N ALA A 116 24.36 2.85 -8.82
CA ALA A 116 24.86 4.03 -8.14
C ALA A 116 26.11 3.71 -7.31
N LYS A 117 27.10 4.60 -7.34
CA LYS A 117 28.41 4.37 -6.71
C LYS A 117 28.36 4.36 -5.18
N SER A 118 27.43 5.10 -4.58
CA SER A 118 27.23 5.11 -3.13
C SER A 118 25.81 5.57 -2.76
N ILE A 119 25.38 5.24 -1.54
CA ILE A 119 24.10 5.65 -0.96
C ILE A 119 23.93 7.18 -0.95
N ALA A 120 25.01 7.95 -0.81
CA ALA A 120 24.93 9.42 -0.83
C ALA A 120 24.39 9.96 -2.15
N CYS A 121 24.54 9.20 -3.25
CA CYS A 121 24.06 9.56 -4.58
C CYS A 121 22.55 9.34 -4.79
N TYR A 122 21.87 8.69 -3.86
CA TYR A 122 20.43 8.37 -3.99
C TYR A 122 19.69 8.34 -2.64
N SER A 123 20.27 8.91 -1.57
CA SER A 123 19.71 8.81 -0.22
C SER A 123 18.30 9.40 -0.09
N GLU A 124 18.01 10.49 -0.78
CA GLU A 124 16.72 11.17 -0.73
C GLU A 124 15.71 10.41 -1.58
N LEU A 125 16.11 9.98 -2.77
CA LEU A 125 15.31 9.09 -3.61
C LEU A 125 14.99 7.77 -2.89
N LEU A 126 15.89 7.25 -2.06
CA LEU A 126 15.66 6.05 -1.27
C LEU A 126 14.56 6.25 -0.24
N LYS A 127 14.51 7.40 0.45
CA LYS A 127 13.43 7.72 1.40
C LYS A 127 12.07 7.73 0.69
N ILE A 128 12.00 8.34 -0.49
CA ILE A 128 10.79 8.38 -1.32
C ILE A 128 10.39 6.96 -1.72
N ALA A 129 11.33 6.18 -2.26
CA ALA A 129 11.07 4.80 -2.67
C ALA A 129 10.60 3.93 -1.49
N GLN A 130 11.22 4.06 -0.31
CA GLN A 130 10.82 3.34 0.89
C GLN A 130 9.38 3.66 1.31
N PHE A 131 9.01 4.93 1.26
CA PHE A 131 7.64 5.35 1.57
C PHE A 131 6.64 4.72 0.59
N VAL A 132 6.89 4.86 -0.71
CA VAL A 132 5.98 4.36 -1.77
C VAL A 132 5.86 2.84 -1.73
N PHE A 133 6.97 2.12 -1.61
CA PHE A 133 6.96 0.65 -1.60
C PHE A 133 6.50 0.04 -0.26
N ALA A 134 6.38 0.83 0.81
CA ALA A 134 5.70 0.40 2.02
C ALA A 134 4.17 0.33 1.84
N LEU A 135 3.62 1.05 0.85
CA LEU A 135 2.22 0.95 0.49
C LEU A 135 1.98 -0.35 -0.27
N SER A 136 1.09 -1.21 0.25
CA SER A 136 0.73 -2.44 -0.45
C SER A 136 -0.07 -2.10 -1.71
N SER A 137 0.46 -2.45 -2.88
CA SER A 137 -0.21 -2.23 -4.18
C SER A 137 -1.46 -3.08 -4.40
N HIS A 138 -1.75 -4.02 -3.49
CA HIS A 138 -2.89 -4.92 -3.61
C HIS A 138 -3.69 -5.03 -2.31
N ASN A 139 -5.00 -5.20 -2.46
CA ASN A 139 -5.90 -5.45 -1.34
C ASN A 139 -5.79 -6.87 -0.78
N ALA A 140 -5.03 -7.79 -1.40
CA ALA A 140 -4.94 -9.18 -0.94
C ALA A 140 -4.52 -9.32 0.52
N ASN A 141 -3.69 -8.41 1.04
CA ASN A 141 -3.33 -8.39 2.47
C ASN A 141 -4.51 -7.98 3.34
N VAL A 142 -5.25 -6.95 2.92
CA VAL A 142 -6.46 -6.45 3.59
C VAL A 142 -7.58 -7.49 3.54
N GLU A 143 -7.81 -8.12 2.39
CA GLU A 143 -8.78 -9.20 2.20
C GLU A 143 -8.45 -10.43 3.06
N ARG A 144 -7.16 -10.75 3.23
CA ARG A 144 -6.72 -11.81 4.14
C ARG A 144 -7.04 -11.46 5.59
N VAL A 145 -6.79 -10.21 6.01
CA VAL A 145 -7.17 -9.73 7.34
C VAL A 145 -8.69 -9.77 7.52
N PHE A 146 -9.47 -9.35 6.54
CA PHE A 146 -10.93 -9.42 6.59
C PHE A 146 -11.45 -10.86 6.65
N SER A 147 -10.83 -11.78 5.90
CA SER A 147 -11.17 -13.21 5.95
C SER A 147 -10.88 -13.80 7.33
N LEU A 148 -9.72 -13.48 7.92
CA LEU A 148 -9.38 -13.86 9.29
C LEU A 148 -10.37 -13.25 10.29
N MET A 149 -10.71 -11.98 10.13
CA MET A 149 -11.68 -11.27 10.97
C MET A 149 -13.04 -11.93 10.91
N GLN A 150 -13.52 -12.27 9.71
CA GLN A 150 -14.80 -12.95 9.51
C GLN A 150 -14.80 -14.36 10.11
N SER A 151 -13.65 -15.05 10.13
CA SER A 151 -13.51 -16.36 10.79
C SER A 151 -13.58 -16.28 12.32
N GLN A 152 -13.14 -15.16 12.91
CA GLN A 152 -13.21 -14.93 14.35
C GLN A 152 -14.54 -14.30 14.78
N TRP A 153 -15.20 -13.58 13.86
CA TRP A 153 -16.45 -12.85 14.05
C TRP A 153 -17.64 -13.63 13.46
N THR A 154 -17.87 -14.85 13.95
CA THR A 154 -19.09 -15.62 13.61
C THR A 154 -20.18 -15.39 14.66
N LYS A 155 -21.46 -15.56 14.27
CA LYS A 155 -22.61 -15.35 15.16
C LYS A 155 -22.57 -16.24 16.41
N GLU A 156 -21.91 -17.40 16.33
CA GLU A 156 -21.75 -18.34 17.46
C GLU A 156 -20.56 -18.01 18.39
N ARG A 157 -19.64 -17.10 18.00
CA ARG A 157 -18.43 -16.73 18.78
C ARG A 157 -18.30 -15.20 18.98
N ASN A 158 -19.06 -14.74 19.97
CA ASN A 158 -18.67 -13.73 20.98
C ASN A 158 -18.61 -12.23 20.63
N GLN A 159 -19.12 -11.46 21.59
CA GLN A 159 -18.91 -10.03 21.87
C GLN A 159 -17.44 -9.73 22.23
N LEU A 160 -16.47 -10.16 21.42
CA LEU A 160 -15.08 -9.77 21.63
C LEU A 160 -14.93 -8.26 21.42
N SER A 161 -14.18 -7.61 22.31
CA SER A 161 -13.84 -6.21 22.12
C SER A 161 -12.97 -6.04 20.87
N VAL A 162 -13.02 -4.87 20.25
CA VAL A 162 -12.24 -4.56 19.04
C VAL A 162 -10.74 -4.73 19.31
N GLU A 163 -10.28 -4.41 20.52
CA GLU A 163 -8.88 -4.58 20.95
C GLU A 163 -8.49 -6.05 21.01
N SER A 164 -9.38 -6.90 21.53
CA SER A 164 -9.16 -8.35 21.62
C SER A 164 -9.10 -8.97 20.22
N LEU A 165 -10.00 -8.56 19.33
CA LEU A 165 -10.01 -8.98 17.93
C LEU A 165 -8.72 -8.54 17.21
N LYS A 166 -8.31 -7.28 17.38
CA LYS A 166 -7.07 -6.72 16.82
C LYS A 166 -5.85 -7.53 17.29
N GLY A 167 -5.78 -7.87 18.57
CA GLY A 167 -4.71 -8.71 19.13
C GLY A 167 -4.66 -10.11 18.50
N ILE A 168 -5.81 -10.78 18.38
CA ILE A 168 -5.89 -12.11 17.74
C ILE A 168 -5.45 -12.04 16.28
N LEU A 169 -5.94 -11.04 15.54
CA LEU A 169 -5.60 -10.85 14.13
C LEU A 169 -4.10 -10.62 13.94
N PHE A 170 -3.46 -9.81 14.78
CA PHE A 170 -2.01 -9.60 14.69
C PHE A 170 -1.23 -10.89 14.93
N VAL A 171 -1.61 -11.70 15.92
CA VAL A 171 -0.92 -12.96 16.19
C VAL A 171 -1.12 -13.93 15.02
N GLN A 172 -2.34 -14.11 14.54
CA GLN A 172 -2.65 -15.04 13.44
C GLN A 172 -1.99 -14.61 12.11
N TYR A 173 -2.00 -13.31 11.81
CA TYR A 173 -1.45 -12.81 10.55
C TYR A 173 0.08 -12.91 10.53
N ASN A 174 0.75 -12.51 11.62
CA ASN A 174 2.22 -12.52 11.68
C ASN A 174 2.80 -13.91 11.92
N LEU A 175 2.04 -14.84 12.51
CA LEU A 175 2.47 -16.22 12.80
C LEU A 175 1.71 -17.23 11.94
N LYS A 176 1.21 -16.82 10.77
CA LYS A 176 0.39 -17.64 9.88
C LYS A 176 1.06 -18.96 9.46
N ASP A 177 2.40 -18.96 9.39
CA ASP A 177 3.21 -20.11 8.96
C ASP A 177 3.61 -21.01 10.15
N MET A 178 3.10 -20.72 11.36
CA MET A 178 3.40 -21.45 12.58
C MET A 178 2.16 -22.24 13.03
N SER A 179 2.31 -23.56 13.23
CA SER A 179 1.21 -24.34 13.78
C SER A 179 0.96 -23.96 15.24
N CYS A 180 -0.24 -24.24 15.77
CA CYS A 180 -0.53 -24.01 17.20
C CYS A 180 0.47 -24.74 18.12
N LYS A 181 0.98 -25.90 17.68
CA LYS A 181 1.98 -26.68 18.43
C LYS A 181 3.33 -25.97 18.45
N ASP A 182 3.76 -25.46 17.31
CA ASP A 182 5.03 -24.73 17.19
C ASP A 182 4.96 -23.38 17.90
N PHE A 183 3.81 -22.71 17.85
CA PHE A 183 3.56 -21.48 18.59
C PHE A 183 3.62 -21.71 20.10
N HIS A 184 3.02 -22.78 20.58
CA HIS A 184 3.10 -23.16 21.99
C HIS A 184 4.56 -23.44 22.41
N ALA A 185 5.32 -24.19 21.60
CA ALA A 185 6.73 -24.44 21.85
C ALA A 185 7.58 -23.16 21.81
N TYR A 186 7.29 -22.26 20.88
CA TYR A 186 7.91 -20.93 20.79
C TYR A 186 7.64 -20.08 22.04
N LEU A 187 6.40 -20.03 22.53
CA LEU A 187 6.06 -19.33 23.75
C LEU A 187 6.83 -19.90 24.95
N LEU A 188 6.88 -21.23 25.08
CA LEU A 188 7.59 -21.89 26.19
C LEU A 188 9.10 -21.64 26.18
N SER A 189 9.71 -21.56 25.00
CA SER A 189 11.14 -21.26 24.87
C SER A 189 11.46 -19.77 25.15
N ASN A 190 10.51 -18.86 24.91
CA ASN A 190 10.70 -17.42 25.15
C ASN A 190 10.23 -16.98 26.55
N ARG A 191 11.04 -17.25 27.57
CA ARG A 191 10.77 -16.87 28.98
C ARG A 191 10.51 -15.37 29.19
N LYS A 192 11.17 -14.50 28.43
CA LYS A 192 10.96 -13.04 28.50
C LYS A 192 9.55 -12.67 28.03
N LEU A 193 9.10 -13.25 26.93
CA LEU A 193 7.75 -13.04 26.40
C LEU A 193 6.69 -13.57 27.36
N LEU A 194 6.87 -14.77 27.93
CA LEU A 194 5.98 -15.30 28.98
C LEU A 194 5.91 -14.41 30.21
N GLY A 195 7.04 -13.85 30.64
CA GLY A 195 7.09 -12.87 31.72
C GLY A 195 6.25 -11.63 31.38
N LYS A 196 6.32 -11.12 30.15
CA LYS A 196 5.50 -9.99 29.69
C LYS A 196 4.01 -10.33 29.61
N ILE A 197 3.66 -11.51 29.11
CA ILE A 197 2.26 -11.98 28.99
C ILE A 197 1.62 -12.19 30.37
N SER A 198 2.38 -12.73 31.32
CA SER A 198 1.89 -12.97 32.69
C SER A 198 1.93 -11.72 33.58
N SER A 199 2.74 -10.73 33.23
CA SER A 199 2.84 -9.47 33.98
C SER A 199 1.55 -8.67 33.94
N THR A 200 1.23 -8.05 35.08
CA THR A 200 0.16 -7.04 35.20
C THR A 200 0.47 -5.74 34.46
N ALA A 201 1.71 -5.57 33.97
CA ALA A 201 2.10 -4.42 33.13
C ALA A 201 1.22 -4.26 31.88
N LYS A 202 0.63 -5.36 31.36
CA LYS A 202 -0.31 -5.33 30.23
C LYS A 202 -1.64 -4.64 30.52
N TYR A 203 -1.98 -4.42 31.80
CA TYR A 203 -3.21 -3.73 32.24
C TYR A 203 -2.94 -2.33 32.78
N ARG A 204 -1.68 -1.88 32.78
CA ARG A 204 -1.33 -0.53 33.22
C ARG A 204 -1.78 0.42 32.11
N ARG A 205 -3.00 0.95 32.22
CA ARG A 205 -3.51 2.01 31.35
C ARG A 205 -2.49 3.14 31.34
N ALA A 206 -2.24 3.71 30.17
CA ALA A 206 -1.56 4.99 30.06
C ALA A 206 -2.54 6.06 30.57
N ASP A 207 -2.60 6.25 31.88
CA ASP A 207 -3.34 7.36 32.50
C ASP A 207 -2.58 8.68 32.30
N LYS A 208 -2.17 8.99 31.06
CA LYS A 208 -1.38 10.18 30.70
C LYS A 208 -1.63 10.62 29.26
N GLU A 209 -2.88 10.87 28.87
CA GLU A 209 -3.19 11.77 27.74
C GLU A 209 -4.24 12.85 28.08
N ASP A 210 -4.82 12.85 29.30
CA ASP A 210 -5.83 13.86 29.71
C ASP A 210 -5.36 14.85 30.81
N GLU A 211 -4.07 14.88 31.16
CA GLU A 211 -3.53 15.85 32.14
C GLU A 211 -2.80 17.06 31.52
N GLU A 212 -2.69 17.16 30.19
CA GLU A 212 -2.14 18.36 29.53
C GLU A 212 -3.20 19.41 29.11
N GLU A 213 -4.50 19.18 29.39
CA GLU A 213 -5.55 20.18 29.10
C GLU A 213 -6.00 21.00 30.32
N LYS A 214 -5.33 20.88 31.47
CA LYS A 214 -5.54 21.76 32.63
C LYS A 214 -4.26 22.01 33.44
N GLN A 215 -3.36 22.85 32.92
CA GLN A 215 -2.67 23.88 33.70
C GLN A 215 -1.89 24.83 32.78
N ASP A 216 -2.31 26.10 32.86
CA ASP A 216 -1.77 27.35 32.31
C ASP A 216 -1.92 27.67 30.81
#